data_AF-A0A2M8D230-F1
#
_entry.id   AF-A0A2M8D230-F1
#
_cell.length_a   1.000
_cell.length_b   1.000
_cell.length_c   1.000
_cell.angle_alpha   90.00
_cell.angle_beta   90.00
_cell.angle_gamma   90.00
#
_symmetry.space_group_name_H-M   'P 1'
#
loop_
_entity.id
_entity.type
_entity.pdbx_description
1 polymer ?
#
loop_
_entity_poly.entity_id
_entity_poly.type
_entity_poly.pdbx_seq_one_letter_code
_entity_poly.pdbx_strand_id
1 'polypeptide(L)'
;MQISVDLHSHSGYSGGVGKIILGDIAETMCMKGIAVFGTGDCLHPGWNRHLRETLMESTAGIYELPNFPGTGFVLQNEMVLTAPLLPGSRNRKSVHMVFLYPSFQATDSVIKLLDKYGVKNTIGRPFVKLESPVEVSRFLENVMDAAPGTLAFPAHVMTPDGIYGSNNPITYMEDFFGDFSGKIKLIETGLSADPEMLDRIPECRFMNFISNSDCHSAALNRIGRELTILEVKTRDFFGIRAALTRKGGIQATYEFNPREGKYFGTGHRKGKEGHSHESYRVKCGTDVPKHCPVCGKPLTIGVMDRVLELAHTQSFSEKNEPPIRNFHHLVPLVEVIAAGLGQRSVTGKRVLSPYKMAISQCGNEVALWEFPASELMKRLQSLPEQVVACILAVQAGHFTFDPPGYDGEYGKLKLEPFDSQENIKAGTDEAFQDGLYKSSQSSFR
;
A
#
# COMPACT_ATOMS: atom_id res chain seq x y z
N MET A 1 9.15 -7.95 -19.91
CA MET A 1 9.14 -8.99 -18.87
C MET A 1 8.37 -8.47 -17.68
N GLN A 2 7.68 -9.36 -16.97
CA GLN A 2 6.97 -8.98 -15.76
C GLN A 2 7.86 -9.13 -14.53
N ILE A 3 7.81 -8.13 -13.64
CA ILE A 3 8.48 -8.16 -12.34
C ILE A 3 7.51 -7.67 -11.25
N SER A 4 7.62 -8.24 -10.07
CA SER A 4 6.93 -7.79 -8.86
C SER A 4 7.80 -6.80 -8.10
N VAL A 5 7.18 -5.72 -7.62
CA VAL A 5 7.88 -4.67 -6.87
C VAL A 5 7.10 -4.26 -5.62
N ASP A 6 7.85 -3.90 -4.58
CA ASP A 6 7.32 -3.26 -3.38
C ASP A 6 8.26 -2.09 -3.04
N LEU A 7 7.86 -0.89 -3.45
CA LEU A 7 8.72 0.28 -3.58
C LEU A 7 8.54 1.28 -2.44
N HIS A 8 7.96 0.88 -1.32
CA HIS A 8 7.80 1.75 -0.16
C HIS A 8 8.07 0.97 1.13
N SER A 9 9.21 1.25 1.76
CA SER A 9 9.61 0.65 3.02
C SER A 9 10.34 1.65 3.92
N HIS A 10 10.65 1.20 5.13
CA HIS A 10 11.38 1.96 6.12
C HIS A 10 12.51 1.17 6.78
N SER A 11 13.54 1.91 7.18
CA SER A 11 14.67 1.42 7.97
C SER A 11 14.39 1.54 9.47
N GLY A 12 15.31 1.00 10.30
CA GLY A 12 15.25 1.16 11.76
C GLY A 12 15.48 2.60 12.26
N TYR A 13 15.71 3.57 11.36
CA TYR A 13 15.79 5.00 11.70
C TYR A 13 14.43 5.71 11.63
N SER A 14 13.39 5.03 11.15
CA SER A 14 12.03 5.55 11.14
C SER A 14 11.29 5.24 12.44
N GLY A 15 10.44 6.17 12.88
CA GLY A 15 9.63 6.00 14.09
C GLY A 15 8.67 4.82 13.95
N GLY A 16 8.63 3.94 14.96
CA GLY A 16 7.79 2.74 14.97
C GLY A 16 8.37 1.53 14.21
N VAL A 17 9.59 1.66 13.68
CA VAL A 17 10.30 0.57 13.00
C VAL A 17 11.32 -0.06 13.94
N GLY A 18 11.34 -1.40 14.00
CA GLY A 18 12.35 -2.15 14.73
C GLY A 18 13.70 -2.15 14.01
N LYS A 19 14.64 -2.98 14.47
CA LYS A 19 15.88 -3.21 13.73
C LYS A 19 15.57 -3.81 12.36
N ILE A 20 16.14 -3.24 11.30
CA ILE A 20 16.08 -3.78 9.93
C ILE A 20 17.44 -4.36 9.57
N ILE A 21 17.43 -5.57 9.03
CA ILE A 21 18.60 -6.28 8.50
C ILE A 21 18.30 -6.60 7.04
N LEU A 22 19.09 -6.06 6.10
CA LEU A 22 18.82 -6.23 4.66
C LEU A 22 18.82 -7.71 4.23
N GLY A 23 19.60 -8.56 4.90
CA GLY A 23 19.58 -10.01 4.65
C GLY A 23 18.23 -10.65 4.95
N ASP A 24 17.60 -10.29 6.06
CA ASP A 24 16.26 -10.78 6.43
C ASP A 24 15.20 -10.27 5.45
N ILE A 25 15.34 -9.01 4.99
CA ILE A 25 14.49 -8.44 3.94
C ILE A 25 14.64 -9.27 2.65
N ALA A 26 15.87 -9.51 2.20
CA ALA A 26 16.14 -10.25 0.97
C ALA A 26 15.68 -11.71 1.03
N GLU A 27 15.83 -12.40 2.17
CA GLU A 27 15.30 -13.74 2.37
C GLU A 27 13.77 -13.75 2.24
N THR A 28 13.09 -12.78 2.85
CA THR A 28 11.64 -12.64 2.72
C THR A 28 11.23 -12.24 1.30
N MET A 29 11.97 -11.39 0.61
CA MET A 29 11.72 -11.07 -0.80
C MET A 29 11.77 -12.32 -1.68
N CYS A 30 12.73 -13.24 -1.46
CA CYS A 30 12.80 -14.50 -2.18
C CYS A 30 11.54 -15.37 -1.93
N MET A 31 11.10 -15.50 -0.67
CA MET A 31 9.91 -16.28 -0.33
C MET A 31 8.62 -15.66 -0.89
N LYS A 32 8.51 -14.33 -0.82
CA LYS A 32 7.37 -13.58 -1.34
C LYS A 32 7.37 -13.55 -2.87
N GLY A 33 8.53 -13.59 -3.49
CA GLY A 33 8.69 -13.41 -4.92
C GLY A 33 8.69 -11.95 -5.31
N ILE A 34 9.35 -11.07 -4.55
CA ILE A 34 9.53 -9.64 -4.88
C ILE A 34 10.87 -9.45 -5.59
N ALA A 35 10.81 -8.98 -6.84
CA ALA A 35 12.01 -8.78 -7.64
C ALA A 35 12.76 -7.50 -7.30
N VAL A 36 12.05 -6.40 -6.98
CA VAL A 36 12.68 -5.13 -6.57
C VAL A 36 11.97 -4.53 -5.37
N PHE A 37 12.75 -4.15 -4.35
CA PHE A 37 12.26 -3.57 -3.11
C PHE A 37 12.80 -2.15 -2.91
N GLY A 38 12.02 -1.24 -2.35
CA GLY A 38 12.52 0.08 -1.93
C GLY A 38 13.44 -0.07 -0.72
N THR A 39 14.62 0.55 -0.71
CA THR A 39 15.54 0.45 0.44
C THR A 39 15.00 1.03 1.75
N GLY A 40 14.01 1.92 1.65
CA GLY A 40 13.60 2.80 2.75
C GLY A 40 14.67 3.81 3.13
N ASP A 41 14.23 4.99 3.57
CA ASP A 41 15.01 5.98 4.31
C ASP A 41 16.42 6.28 3.74
N CYS A 42 16.62 6.18 2.43
CA CYS A 42 17.96 6.17 1.83
C CYS A 42 18.69 7.52 1.96
N LEU A 43 18.00 8.58 2.40
CA LEU A 43 18.60 9.88 2.67
C LEU A 43 19.15 9.98 4.09
N HIS A 44 18.74 9.11 5.02
CA HIS A 44 19.24 9.16 6.39
C HIS A 44 20.76 8.88 6.42
N PRO A 45 21.61 9.74 7.01
CA PRO A 45 23.07 9.63 6.85
C PRO A 45 23.66 8.30 7.31
N GLY A 46 23.16 7.75 8.42
CA GLY A 46 23.61 6.46 8.94
C GLY A 46 23.16 5.28 8.07
N TRP A 47 21.93 5.35 7.53
CA TRP A 47 21.39 4.30 6.69
C TRP A 47 22.01 4.33 5.29
N ASN A 48 22.16 5.52 4.71
CA ASN A 48 22.83 5.72 3.43
C ASN A 48 24.25 5.13 3.43
N ARG A 49 25.03 5.36 4.49
CA ARG A 49 26.35 4.75 4.67
C ARG A 49 26.26 3.22 4.68
N HIS A 50 25.36 2.67 5.47
CA HIS A 50 25.13 1.23 5.54
C HIS A 50 24.74 0.63 4.18
N LEU A 51 23.84 1.27 3.43
CA LEU A 51 23.44 0.85 2.09
C LEU A 51 24.64 0.81 1.14
N ARG A 52 25.51 1.83 1.16
CA ARG A 52 26.74 1.87 0.32
C ARG A 52 27.76 0.80 0.68
N GLU A 53 27.86 0.45 1.95
CA GLU A 53 28.81 -0.55 2.45
C GLU A 53 28.33 -1.99 2.17
N THR A 54 27.01 -2.19 2.00
CA THR A 54 26.40 -3.53 1.93
C THR A 54 25.87 -3.89 0.55
N LEU A 55 25.41 -2.92 -0.22
CA LEU A 55 24.79 -3.15 -1.52
C LEU A 55 25.79 -2.90 -2.65
N MET A 56 25.73 -3.74 -3.69
CA MET A 56 26.49 -3.59 -4.93
C MET A 56 25.53 -3.30 -6.07
N GLU A 57 25.85 -2.32 -6.92
CA GLU A 57 25.03 -2.04 -8.10
C GLU A 57 25.09 -3.22 -9.09
N SER A 58 23.94 -3.82 -9.39
CA SER A 58 23.84 -4.95 -10.33
C SER A 58 23.47 -4.49 -11.75
N THR A 59 22.55 -3.53 -11.84
CA THR A 59 22.20 -2.80 -13.07
C THR A 59 22.01 -1.32 -12.73
N ALA A 60 21.89 -0.45 -13.74
CA ALA A 60 21.80 1.00 -13.51
C ALA A 60 20.69 1.36 -12.51
N GLY A 61 21.07 1.84 -11.32
CA GLY A 61 20.18 2.24 -10.25
C GLY A 61 19.47 1.11 -9.50
N ILE A 62 19.85 -0.16 -9.72
CA ILE A 62 19.39 -1.31 -8.94
C ILE A 62 20.58 -1.96 -8.26
N TYR A 63 20.42 -2.19 -6.96
CA TYR A 63 21.48 -2.68 -6.10
C TYR A 63 21.10 -4.02 -5.47
N GLU A 64 22.05 -4.90 -5.23
CA GLU A 64 21.83 -6.23 -4.69
C GLU A 64 22.74 -6.50 -3.49
N LEU A 65 22.30 -7.38 -2.61
CA LEU A 65 23.19 -7.99 -1.64
C LEU A 65 24.02 -9.09 -2.33
N PRO A 66 25.34 -9.17 -2.09
CA PRO A 66 26.18 -10.20 -2.72
C PRO A 66 25.66 -11.64 -2.56
N ASN A 67 25.04 -11.94 -1.42
CA ASN A 67 24.55 -13.29 -1.09
C ASN A 67 23.12 -13.57 -1.58
N PHE A 68 22.44 -12.59 -2.18
CA PHE A 68 21.08 -12.72 -2.68
C PHE A 68 21.00 -12.19 -4.12
N PRO A 69 21.68 -12.85 -5.09
CA PRO A 69 21.64 -12.41 -6.47
C PRO A 69 20.22 -12.51 -7.02
N GLY A 70 19.81 -11.48 -7.77
CA GLY A 70 18.49 -11.43 -8.38
C GLY A 70 17.36 -10.96 -7.46
N THR A 71 17.63 -10.47 -6.25
CA THR A 71 16.70 -9.61 -5.48
C THR A 71 17.27 -8.20 -5.39
N GLY A 72 16.64 -7.29 -6.14
CA GLY A 72 17.13 -5.93 -6.31
C GLY A 72 16.55 -4.96 -5.30
N PHE A 73 17.28 -3.89 -5.05
CA PHE A 73 16.89 -2.74 -4.25
C PHE A 73 16.96 -1.48 -5.11
N VAL A 74 15.94 -0.64 -5.02
CA VAL A 74 15.98 0.74 -5.52
C VAL A 74 16.13 1.71 -4.36
N LEU A 75 16.99 2.71 -4.52
CA LEU A 75 17.16 3.75 -3.51
C LEU A 75 15.85 4.51 -3.35
N GLN A 76 15.24 4.35 -2.19
CA GLN A 76 13.94 4.91 -1.87
C GLN A 76 13.95 5.65 -0.54
N ASN A 77 13.23 6.77 -0.50
CA ASN A 77 12.98 7.52 0.71
C ASN A 77 11.54 8.06 0.73
N GLU A 78 10.91 8.09 1.90
CA GLU A 78 9.68 8.84 2.13
C GLU A 78 10.00 10.15 2.87
N MET A 79 9.49 11.29 2.39
CA MET A 79 9.55 12.56 3.11
C MET A 79 8.15 12.97 3.54
N VAL A 80 8.06 13.62 4.71
CA VAL A 80 6.81 14.24 5.16
C VAL A 80 6.88 15.74 4.92
N LEU A 81 6.08 16.22 3.97
CA LEU A 81 5.97 17.64 3.66
C LEU A 81 4.86 18.24 4.51
N THR A 82 5.10 19.37 5.16
CA THR A 82 4.06 20.07 5.92
C THR A 82 3.96 21.54 5.57
N ALA A 83 2.74 21.99 5.27
CA ALA A 83 2.45 23.38 4.92
C ALA A 83 1.07 23.81 5.48
N PRO A 84 0.90 25.10 5.83
CA PRO A 84 -0.43 25.64 6.05
C PRO A 84 -1.17 25.74 4.71
N LEU A 85 -2.47 25.43 4.71
CA LEU A 85 -3.31 25.53 3.50
C LEU A 85 -3.70 26.98 3.18
N LEU A 86 -3.73 27.85 4.21
CA LEU A 86 -4.07 29.26 4.08
C LEU A 86 -2.99 30.13 4.73
N PRO A 87 -2.70 31.33 4.18
CA PRO A 87 -1.77 32.28 4.79
C PRO A 87 -2.13 32.57 6.25
N GLY A 88 -1.15 32.47 7.15
CA GLY A 88 -1.33 32.75 8.59
C GLY A 88 -2.06 31.67 9.39
N SER A 89 -2.47 30.56 8.76
CA SER A 89 -3.08 29.43 9.47
C SER A 89 -2.08 28.74 10.41
N ARG A 90 -2.53 28.43 11.64
CA ARG A 90 -1.79 27.55 12.55
C ARG A 90 -1.96 26.07 12.22
N ASN A 91 -3.05 25.71 11.53
CA ASN A 91 -3.32 24.34 11.09
C ASN A 91 -2.50 24.06 9.83
N ARG A 92 -1.79 22.94 9.84
CA ARG A 92 -0.91 22.52 8.75
C ARG A 92 -1.33 21.14 8.26
N LYS A 93 -1.40 20.97 6.94
CA LYS A 93 -1.51 19.65 6.33
C LYS A 93 -0.12 19.03 6.29
N SER A 94 -0.05 17.74 6.60
CA SER A 94 1.13 16.91 6.37
C SER A 94 0.79 15.93 5.26
N VAL A 95 1.73 15.72 4.33
CA VAL A 95 1.58 14.80 3.22
C VAL A 95 2.87 14.02 3.06
N HIS A 96 2.72 12.72 2.92
CA HIS A 96 3.82 11.81 2.70
C HIS A 96 4.09 11.67 1.20
N MET A 97 5.36 11.78 0.82
CA MET A 97 5.82 11.68 -0.57
C MET A 97 6.94 10.65 -0.65
N VAL A 98 6.78 9.65 -1.50
CA VAL A 98 7.84 8.68 -1.81
C VAL A 98 8.66 9.17 -2.97
N PHE A 99 9.98 8.99 -2.87
CA PHE A 99 10.96 9.31 -3.90
C PHE A 99 11.80 8.08 -4.21
N LEU A 100 11.95 7.77 -5.49
CA LEU A 100 12.87 6.74 -6.00
C LEU A 100 14.00 7.42 -6.76
N TYR A 101 15.25 7.12 -6.37
CA TYR A 101 16.43 7.77 -6.90
C TYR A 101 17.22 6.85 -7.85
N PRO A 102 17.74 7.39 -8.98
CA PRO A 102 18.49 6.60 -9.94
C PRO A 102 19.87 6.18 -9.43
N SER A 103 20.43 6.88 -8.44
CA SER A 103 21.77 6.62 -7.96
C SER A 103 22.03 7.24 -6.58
N PHE A 104 23.09 6.77 -5.94
CA PHE A 104 23.60 7.41 -4.73
C PHE A 104 24.01 8.87 -4.93
N GLN A 105 24.50 9.24 -6.12
CA GLN A 105 24.80 10.64 -6.44
C GLN A 105 23.53 11.51 -6.41
N ALA A 106 22.40 10.99 -6.90
CA ALA A 106 21.11 11.67 -6.77
C ALA A 106 20.71 11.83 -5.30
N THR A 107 20.91 10.81 -4.46
CA THR A 107 20.66 10.95 -3.00
C THR A 107 21.54 12.02 -2.36
N ASP A 108 22.83 12.13 -2.74
CA ASP A 108 23.74 13.14 -2.22
C ASP A 108 23.32 14.56 -2.59
N SER A 109 22.82 14.76 -3.82
CA SER A 109 22.27 16.05 -4.26
C SER A 109 21.05 16.47 -3.45
N VAL A 110 20.14 15.53 -3.17
CA VAL A 110 18.94 15.81 -2.38
C VAL A 110 19.27 16.03 -0.91
N ILE A 111 20.21 15.28 -0.31
CA ILE A 111 20.69 15.54 1.06
C ILE A 111 21.23 16.98 1.18
N LYS A 112 22.06 17.42 0.23
CA LYS A 112 22.55 18.82 0.19
C LYS A 112 21.44 19.84 0.01
N LEU A 113 20.38 19.50 -0.72
CA LEU A 113 19.21 20.36 -0.87
C LEU A 113 18.46 20.47 0.47
N LEU A 114 18.23 19.36 1.16
CA LEU A 114 17.58 19.33 2.48
C LEU A 114 18.34 20.20 3.50
N ASP A 115 19.68 20.20 3.48
CA ASP A 115 20.50 21.08 4.32
C ASP A 115 20.21 22.57 4.07
N LYS A 116 19.99 22.97 2.80
CA LYS A 116 19.63 24.36 2.45
C LYS A 116 18.24 24.74 2.96
N TYR A 117 17.33 23.77 3.09
CA TYR A 117 16.02 23.94 3.72
C TYR A 117 16.06 23.81 5.26
N GLY A 118 17.24 23.62 5.85
CA GLY A 118 17.41 23.49 7.31
C GLY A 118 16.89 22.18 7.89
N VAL A 119 16.71 21.14 7.06
CA VAL A 119 16.21 19.84 7.48
C VAL A 119 17.37 19.03 8.09
N LYS A 120 17.32 18.78 9.41
CA LYS A 120 18.41 18.10 10.15
C LYS A 120 18.64 16.63 9.75
N ASN A 121 17.67 16.00 9.09
CA ASN A 121 17.76 14.63 8.56
C ASN A 121 18.21 13.58 9.60
N THR A 122 17.69 13.68 10.84
CA THR A 122 18.06 12.82 11.98
C THR A 122 17.15 11.60 12.16
N ILE A 123 16.16 11.43 11.29
CA ILE A 123 15.19 10.33 11.31
C ILE A 123 15.01 9.83 9.88
N GLY A 124 14.56 8.58 9.73
CA GLY A 124 14.45 7.92 8.44
C GLY A 124 13.53 8.63 7.43
N ARG A 125 12.46 9.26 7.93
CA ARG A 125 11.53 10.10 7.16
C ARG A 125 11.77 11.58 7.43
N PRO A 126 12.50 12.32 6.58
CA PRO A 126 12.75 13.73 6.82
C PRO A 126 11.44 14.53 6.85
N PHE A 127 11.24 15.32 7.90
CA PHE A 127 10.15 16.30 7.97
C PHE A 127 10.59 17.61 7.31
N VAL A 128 9.92 17.99 6.22
CA VAL A 128 10.18 19.22 5.48
C VAL A 128 9.07 20.21 5.78
N LYS A 129 9.39 21.27 6.53
CA LYS A 129 8.45 22.32 6.90
C LYS A 129 8.51 23.47 5.89
N LEU A 130 7.38 23.78 5.26
CA LEU A 130 7.23 24.75 4.17
C LEU A 130 6.08 25.70 4.48
N GLU A 131 6.14 26.96 4.07
CA GLU A 131 5.18 27.96 4.59
C GLU A 131 3.97 28.23 3.69
N SER A 132 3.85 27.53 2.54
CA SER A 132 2.67 27.60 1.67
C SER A 132 2.65 26.47 0.61
N PRO A 133 1.52 26.23 -0.07
CA PRO A 133 1.45 25.35 -1.24
C PRO A 133 2.42 25.75 -2.38
N VAL A 134 2.68 27.05 -2.54
CA VAL A 134 3.67 27.55 -3.52
C VAL A 134 5.08 27.09 -3.17
N GLU A 135 5.43 27.07 -1.88
CA GLU A 135 6.73 26.55 -1.43
C GLU A 135 6.82 25.03 -1.54
N VAL A 136 5.70 24.31 -1.35
CA VAL A 136 5.61 22.86 -1.65
C VAL A 136 5.93 22.60 -3.11
N SER A 137 5.26 23.31 -4.03
CA SER A 137 5.54 23.21 -5.46
C SER A 137 7.02 23.43 -5.77
N ARG A 138 7.58 24.56 -5.30
CA ARG A 138 8.99 24.93 -5.53
C ARG A 138 9.97 23.93 -4.93
N PHE A 139 9.69 23.42 -3.73
CA PHE A 139 10.53 22.41 -3.09
C PHE A 139 10.59 21.13 -3.93
N LEU A 140 9.44 20.64 -4.39
CA LEU A 140 9.37 19.46 -5.24
C LEU A 140 10.10 19.67 -6.57
N GLU A 141 9.95 20.84 -7.21
CA GLU A 141 10.71 21.19 -8.41
C GLU A 141 12.23 21.18 -8.16
N ASN A 142 12.67 21.79 -7.06
CA ASN A 142 14.08 21.80 -6.69
C ASN A 142 14.64 20.39 -6.44
N VAL A 143 13.85 19.46 -5.88
CA VAL A 143 14.25 18.05 -5.73
C VAL A 143 14.46 17.41 -7.10
N MET A 144 13.51 17.60 -8.03
CA MET A 144 13.59 17.04 -9.38
C MET A 144 14.77 17.62 -10.18
N ASP A 145 15.08 18.89 -10.00
CA ASP A 145 16.22 19.56 -10.64
C ASP A 145 17.57 19.14 -10.04
N ALA A 146 17.64 19.00 -8.72
CA ALA A 146 18.87 18.56 -8.02
C ALA A 146 19.22 17.10 -8.32
N ALA A 147 18.21 16.27 -8.57
CA ALA A 147 18.36 14.85 -8.87
C ALA A 147 17.54 14.43 -10.10
N PRO A 148 18.00 14.78 -11.32
CA PRO A 148 17.29 14.44 -12.55
C PRO A 148 17.06 12.93 -12.68
N GLY A 149 15.85 12.56 -13.12
CA GLY A 149 15.43 11.17 -13.26
C GLY A 149 14.79 10.56 -12.02
N THR A 150 14.81 11.24 -10.88
CA THR A 150 14.02 10.86 -9.69
C THR A 150 12.54 10.69 -10.06
N LEU A 151 11.87 9.73 -9.44
CA LEU A 151 10.42 9.58 -9.50
C LEU A 151 9.85 9.95 -8.13
N ALA A 152 8.83 10.81 -8.10
CA ALA A 152 8.16 11.24 -6.88
C ALA A 152 6.65 11.04 -7.00
N PHE A 153 6.02 10.54 -5.94
CA PHE A 153 4.57 10.32 -5.89
C PHE A 153 4.03 10.43 -4.45
N PRO A 154 2.78 10.88 -4.27
CA PRO A 154 2.09 10.82 -2.98
C PRO A 154 1.98 9.38 -2.47
N ALA A 155 2.37 9.18 -1.21
CA ALA A 155 2.24 7.91 -0.51
C ALA A 155 0.80 7.71 -0.02
N HIS A 156 0.37 6.45 0.08
CA HIS A 156 -0.84 5.97 0.77
C HIS A 156 -1.97 7.00 0.90
N VAL A 157 -2.53 7.41 -0.25
CA VAL A 157 -3.24 8.70 -0.41
C VAL A 157 -4.47 8.90 0.46
N MET A 158 -5.08 7.81 0.94
CA MET A 158 -6.30 7.80 1.75
C MET A 158 -6.10 7.48 3.23
N THR A 159 -4.88 7.18 3.67
CA THR A 159 -4.62 7.09 5.13
C THR A 159 -4.96 8.44 5.78
N PRO A 160 -5.23 8.52 7.09
CA PRO A 160 -5.56 9.79 7.75
C PRO A 160 -4.56 10.92 7.45
N ASP A 161 -3.27 10.61 7.31
CA ASP A 161 -2.19 11.56 6.98
C ASP A 161 -1.82 11.59 5.48
N GLY A 162 -2.47 10.78 4.65
CA GLY A 162 -2.37 10.84 3.19
C GLY A 162 -2.93 12.15 2.63
N ILE A 163 -2.63 12.46 1.38
CA ILE A 163 -3.04 13.72 0.72
C ILE A 163 -4.54 13.99 0.85
N TYR A 164 -5.38 12.97 0.66
CA TYR A 164 -6.83 13.05 0.76
C TYR A 164 -7.40 12.55 2.10
N GLY A 165 -6.52 12.16 3.03
CA GLY A 165 -6.85 11.72 4.36
C GLY A 165 -7.71 12.71 5.16
N SER A 166 -8.34 12.20 6.21
CA SER A 166 -9.27 12.95 7.04
C SER A 166 -8.59 13.99 7.96
N ASN A 167 -7.27 13.93 8.17
CA ASN A 167 -6.56 14.97 8.93
C ASN A 167 -6.28 16.19 8.05
N ASN A 168 -6.79 17.36 8.47
CA ASN A 168 -6.70 18.63 7.73
C ASN A 168 -7.06 18.46 6.24
N PRO A 169 -8.30 18.06 5.94
CA PRO A 169 -8.70 17.59 4.61
C PRO A 169 -8.61 18.71 3.55
N ILE A 170 -8.33 18.31 2.32
CA ILE A 170 -8.33 19.16 1.11
C ILE A 170 -9.25 18.58 0.04
N THR A 171 -9.71 19.36 -0.93
CA THR A 171 -10.60 18.82 -1.97
C THR A 171 -9.81 18.39 -3.20
N TYR A 172 -8.78 19.15 -3.58
CA TYR A 172 -7.97 18.91 -4.78
C TYR A 172 -6.48 18.84 -4.43
N MET A 173 -5.69 18.08 -5.19
CA MET A 173 -4.24 17.98 -4.97
C MET A 173 -3.55 19.35 -5.07
N GLU A 174 -4.06 20.24 -5.93
CA GLU A 174 -3.56 21.61 -6.08
C GLU A 174 -3.62 22.44 -4.79
N ASP A 175 -4.56 22.14 -3.88
CA ASP A 175 -4.71 22.84 -2.59
C ASP A 175 -3.45 22.70 -1.71
N PHE A 176 -2.66 21.64 -1.93
CA PHE A 176 -1.42 21.37 -1.20
C PHE A 176 -0.17 21.46 -2.08
N PHE A 177 -0.21 20.91 -3.29
CA PHE A 177 0.95 20.84 -4.18
C PHE A 177 1.11 22.06 -5.09
N GLY A 178 0.12 22.96 -5.16
CA GLY A 178 0.12 24.07 -6.11
C GLY A 178 0.33 23.57 -7.55
N ASP A 179 1.12 24.32 -8.33
CA ASP A 179 1.40 24.00 -9.74
C ASP A 179 2.05 22.63 -9.97
N PHE A 180 2.70 22.06 -8.95
CA PHE A 180 3.30 20.73 -9.06
C PHE A 180 2.24 19.62 -9.18
N SER A 181 0.99 19.86 -8.77
CA SER A 181 -0.11 18.89 -8.91
C SER A 181 -0.25 18.37 -10.34
N GLY A 182 -0.07 19.24 -11.34
CA GLY A 182 -0.13 18.88 -12.76
C GLY A 182 0.93 17.87 -13.20
N LYS A 183 2.05 17.75 -12.47
CA LYS A 183 3.15 16.80 -12.70
C LYS A 183 2.93 15.45 -12.02
N ILE A 184 2.00 15.35 -11.08
CA ILE A 184 1.65 14.09 -10.41
C ILE A 184 0.81 13.24 -11.37
N LYS A 185 1.34 12.07 -11.73
CA LYS A 185 0.68 11.08 -12.61
C LYS A 185 0.67 9.67 -12.03
N LEU A 186 1.22 9.53 -10.83
CA LEU A 186 1.41 8.27 -10.12
C LEU A 186 1.07 8.55 -8.66
N ILE A 187 0.28 7.67 -8.06
CA ILE A 187 -0.07 7.70 -6.64
C ILE A 187 0.01 6.29 -6.06
N GLU A 188 0.32 6.22 -4.78
CA GLU A 188 0.25 4.97 -4.03
C GLU A 188 -1.13 4.83 -3.36
N THR A 189 -1.80 3.70 -3.58
CA THR A 189 -3.12 3.39 -2.98
C THR A 189 -3.02 3.38 -1.45
N GLY A 190 -2.14 2.51 -0.95
CA GLY A 190 -1.90 2.24 0.45
C GLY A 190 -3.04 1.49 1.12
N LEU A 191 -2.73 0.90 2.27
CA LEU A 191 -3.57 -0.04 3.04
C LEU A 191 -4.99 0.42 3.44
N SER A 192 -5.36 1.67 3.15
CA SER A 192 -6.65 2.25 3.51
C SER A 192 -7.61 2.37 2.33
N ALA A 193 -7.14 2.19 1.10
CA ALA A 193 -7.95 2.29 -0.10
C ALA A 193 -7.45 1.32 -1.17
N ASP A 194 -8.35 0.96 -2.08
CA ASP A 194 -8.03 0.17 -3.25
C ASP A 194 -8.35 0.98 -4.53
N PRO A 195 -8.02 0.44 -5.71
CA PRO A 195 -8.33 1.10 -6.98
C PRO A 195 -9.82 1.41 -7.20
N GLU A 196 -10.75 0.56 -6.74
CA GLU A 196 -12.19 0.80 -6.87
C GLU A 196 -12.62 2.02 -6.06
N MET A 197 -12.10 2.18 -4.84
CA MET A 197 -12.32 3.36 -4.02
C MET A 197 -11.73 4.62 -4.67
N LEU A 198 -10.48 4.56 -5.14
CA LEU A 198 -9.83 5.75 -5.72
C LEU A 198 -10.44 6.17 -7.06
N ASP A 199 -10.97 5.26 -7.87
CA ASP A 199 -11.64 5.60 -9.13
C ASP A 199 -12.99 6.32 -8.94
N ARG A 200 -13.51 6.37 -7.71
CA ARG A 200 -14.63 7.25 -7.32
C ARG A 200 -14.20 8.71 -7.19
N ILE A 201 -12.91 9.00 -7.05
CA ILE A 201 -12.35 10.36 -6.97
C ILE A 201 -11.95 10.79 -8.40
N PRO A 202 -12.66 11.74 -9.03
CA PRO A 202 -12.42 12.16 -10.41
C PRO A 202 -10.95 12.52 -10.73
N GLU A 203 -10.25 13.22 -9.83
CA GLU A 203 -8.84 13.60 -10.03
C GLU A 203 -7.90 12.36 -10.11
N CYS A 204 -8.19 11.30 -9.35
CA CYS A 204 -7.39 10.08 -9.31
C CYS A 204 -7.54 9.21 -10.58
N ARG A 205 -8.68 9.28 -11.28
CA ARG A 205 -8.96 8.43 -12.46
C ARG A 205 -7.95 8.60 -13.61
N PHE A 206 -7.25 9.73 -13.62
CA PHE A 206 -6.25 10.05 -14.64
C PHE A 206 -4.81 9.72 -14.22
N MET A 207 -4.64 9.06 -13.07
CA MET A 207 -3.35 8.68 -12.50
C MET A 207 -3.13 7.16 -12.56
N ASN A 208 -1.85 6.78 -12.65
CA ASN A 208 -1.40 5.42 -12.43
C ASN A 208 -1.43 5.10 -10.94
N PHE A 209 -1.87 3.89 -10.59
CA PHE A 209 -1.93 3.43 -9.21
C PHE A 209 -0.87 2.36 -8.99
N ILE A 210 -0.14 2.51 -7.89
CA ILE A 210 0.75 1.47 -7.39
C ILE A 210 0.37 1.13 -5.97
N SER A 211 0.71 -0.09 -5.57
CA SER A 211 0.46 -0.62 -4.26
C SER A 211 1.78 -1.10 -3.69
N ASN A 212 2.12 -0.63 -2.48
CA ASN A 212 3.36 -0.92 -1.78
C ASN A 212 3.07 -1.13 -0.30
N SER A 213 3.88 -1.92 0.38
CA SER A 213 3.55 -2.39 1.72
C SER A 213 3.66 -1.35 2.82
N ASP A 214 4.33 -0.21 2.61
CA ASP A 214 4.77 0.69 3.68
C ASP A 214 5.45 -0.13 4.79
N CYS A 215 6.52 -0.83 4.38
CA CYS A 215 7.05 -1.92 5.20
C CYS A 215 7.84 -1.43 6.41
N HIS A 216 7.50 -1.95 7.59
CA HIS A 216 8.16 -1.63 8.87
C HIS A 216 8.91 -2.83 9.49
N SER A 217 9.01 -3.98 8.80
CA SER A 217 9.74 -5.16 9.30
C SER A 217 9.96 -6.21 8.22
N ALA A 218 10.91 -7.12 8.42
CA ALA A 218 11.15 -8.27 7.54
C ALA A 218 10.10 -9.40 7.61
N ALA A 219 9.01 -9.23 8.36
CA ALA A 219 8.03 -10.28 8.56
C ALA A 219 7.27 -10.65 7.27
N LEU A 220 6.97 -11.94 7.11
CA LEU A 220 6.25 -12.51 5.95
C LEU A 220 4.88 -11.86 5.69
N ASN A 221 4.20 -11.39 6.74
CA ASN A 221 2.92 -10.70 6.63
C ASN A 221 3.04 -9.17 6.48
N ARG A 222 4.25 -8.65 6.30
CA ARG A 222 4.51 -7.22 6.11
C ARG A 222 5.10 -6.94 4.73
N ILE A 223 6.21 -7.58 4.38
CA ILE A 223 6.80 -7.44 3.04
C ILE A 223 5.82 -7.96 1.98
N GLY A 224 5.53 -7.18 0.96
CA GLY A 224 4.61 -7.58 -0.12
C GLY A 224 3.22 -7.95 0.38
N ARG A 225 2.74 -7.33 1.47
CA ARG A 225 1.31 -7.32 1.81
C ARG A 225 0.50 -6.47 0.83
N GLU A 226 1.20 -5.54 0.18
CA GLU A 226 0.81 -4.80 -1.01
C GLU A 226 2.00 -4.82 -1.96
N LEU A 227 1.77 -5.02 -3.25
CA LEU A 227 2.82 -5.03 -4.27
C LEU A 227 2.25 -4.70 -5.66
N THR A 228 3.14 -4.37 -6.58
CA THR A 228 2.79 -4.03 -7.96
C THR A 228 3.50 -4.97 -8.95
N ILE A 229 2.78 -5.44 -9.96
CA ILE A 229 3.35 -6.18 -11.10
C ILE A 229 3.59 -5.21 -12.26
N LEU A 230 4.83 -5.10 -12.71
CA LEU A 230 5.27 -4.19 -13.78
C LEU A 230 5.72 -4.96 -15.01
N GLU A 231 5.31 -4.49 -16.19
CA GLU A 231 5.88 -4.91 -17.49
C GLU A 231 7.03 -3.96 -17.88
N VAL A 232 8.25 -4.44 -17.67
CA VAL A 232 9.50 -3.69 -17.91
C VAL A 232 10.24 -4.19 -19.15
N LYS A 233 10.88 -3.27 -19.87
CA LYS A 233 11.79 -3.62 -20.97
C LYS A 233 13.15 -4.08 -20.47
N THR A 234 13.65 -3.44 -19.41
CA THR A 234 14.92 -3.72 -18.76
C THR A 234 14.72 -3.76 -17.24
N ARG A 235 15.49 -4.61 -16.54
CA ARG A 235 15.47 -4.69 -15.07
C ARG A 235 16.49 -3.72 -14.50
N ASP A 236 16.24 -2.44 -14.71
CA ASP A 236 17.02 -1.33 -14.17
C ASP A 236 16.06 -0.23 -13.68
N PHE A 237 16.59 0.79 -13.01
CA PHE A 237 15.79 1.89 -12.47
C PHE A 237 14.96 2.58 -13.56
N PHE A 238 15.51 2.77 -14.76
CA PHE A 238 14.86 3.49 -15.85
C PHE A 238 13.73 2.68 -16.47
N GLY A 239 13.89 1.37 -16.59
CA GLY A 239 12.86 0.43 -17.02
C GLY A 239 11.68 0.40 -16.04
N ILE A 240 11.97 0.40 -14.73
CA ILE A 240 10.95 0.46 -13.67
C ILE A 240 10.23 1.81 -13.71
N ARG A 241 10.97 2.93 -13.69
CA ARG A 241 10.40 4.28 -13.79
C ARG A 241 9.51 4.42 -15.03
N ALA A 242 9.97 3.96 -16.18
CA ALA A 242 9.19 4.01 -17.41
C ALA A 242 7.89 3.19 -17.31
N ALA A 243 7.91 2.00 -16.70
CA ALA A 243 6.74 1.19 -16.48
C ALA A 243 5.73 1.87 -15.53
N LEU A 244 6.21 2.52 -14.46
CA LEU A 244 5.37 3.22 -13.50
C LEU A 244 4.68 4.46 -14.10
N THR A 245 5.26 5.09 -15.11
CA THR A 245 4.72 6.34 -15.69
C THR A 245 3.96 6.16 -16.99
N ARG A 246 4.15 5.05 -17.71
CA ARG A 246 3.48 4.81 -19.00
C ARG A 246 2.16 4.05 -18.83
N LYS A 247 1.22 4.27 -19.74
CA LYS A 247 0.03 3.41 -19.85
C LYS A 247 0.43 1.97 -20.16
N GLY A 248 -0.24 1.02 -19.49
CA GLY A 248 0.03 -0.42 -19.64
C GLY A 248 1.41 -0.85 -19.17
N GLY A 249 2.08 -0.06 -18.33
CA GLY A 249 3.31 -0.49 -17.65
C GLY A 249 3.05 -1.22 -16.33
N ILE A 250 1.98 -0.85 -15.63
CA ILE A 250 1.46 -1.59 -14.47
C ILE A 250 0.48 -2.64 -14.99
N GLN A 251 0.75 -3.91 -14.71
CA GLN A 251 -0.06 -5.06 -15.15
C GLN A 251 -1.09 -5.49 -14.11
N ALA A 252 -0.73 -5.40 -12.84
CA ALA A 252 -1.62 -5.68 -11.72
C ALA A 252 -1.13 -4.98 -10.46
N THR A 253 -2.04 -4.71 -9.53
CA THR A 253 -1.69 -4.44 -8.12
C THR A 253 -2.31 -5.51 -7.22
N TYR A 254 -1.56 -5.92 -6.20
CA TYR A 254 -2.08 -6.73 -5.11
C TYR A 254 -2.25 -5.79 -3.92
N GLU A 255 -3.49 -5.63 -3.49
CA GLU A 255 -3.92 -4.61 -2.54
C GLU A 255 -4.29 -5.26 -1.21
N PHE A 256 -4.05 -4.56 -0.11
CA PHE A 256 -4.65 -4.90 1.16
C PHE A 256 -6.15 -4.59 1.09
N ASN A 257 -7.02 -5.46 1.61
CA ASN A 257 -8.45 -5.19 1.56
C ASN A 257 -8.78 -4.01 2.51
N PRO A 258 -9.32 -2.88 2.00
CA PRO A 258 -9.54 -1.69 2.83
C PRO A 258 -10.46 -1.94 4.02
N ARG A 259 -11.37 -2.94 3.94
CA ARG A 259 -12.32 -3.29 5.01
C ARG A 259 -11.62 -3.86 6.24
N GLU A 260 -10.41 -4.39 6.11
CA GLU A 260 -9.57 -4.76 7.25
C GLU A 260 -9.02 -3.50 7.96
N GLY A 261 -8.82 -2.40 7.23
CA GLY A 261 -8.19 -1.18 7.71
C GLY A 261 -8.85 -0.58 8.95
N LYS A 262 -8.02 -0.12 9.90
CA LYS A 262 -8.44 0.43 11.21
C LYS A 262 -9.45 1.58 11.14
N TYR A 263 -9.47 2.29 10.03
CA TYR A 263 -10.25 3.51 9.84
C TYR A 263 -11.18 3.39 8.63
N PHE A 264 -11.55 2.19 8.20
CA PHE A 264 -12.42 2.01 7.04
C PHE A 264 -13.79 2.69 7.23
N GLY A 265 -14.51 2.33 8.30
CA GLY A 265 -15.83 2.88 8.61
C GLY A 265 -15.81 4.07 9.57
N THR A 266 -16.83 4.93 9.48
CA THR A 266 -17.06 6.00 10.46
C THR A 266 -17.71 5.46 11.73
N GLY A 267 -17.20 5.87 12.88
CA GLY A 267 -17.78 5.46 14.16
C GLY A 267 -16.94 5.80 15.38
N HIS A 268 -17.41 5.29 16.53
CA HIS A 268 -16.68 5.22 17.78
C HIS A 268 -16.64 3.78 18.28
N ARG A 269 -15.44 3.25 18.47
CA ARG A 269 -15.23 1.94 19.04
C ARG A 269 -15.50 1.95 20.55
N LYS A 270 -15.71 0.76 21.08
CA LYS A 270 -15.77 0.56 22.54
C LYS A 270 -14.45 0.97 23.19
N GLY A 271 -14.53 1.63 24.33
CA GLY A 271 -13.38 2.14 25.09
C GLY A 271 -12.93 3.54 24.65
N LYS A 272 -13.53 4.13 23.61
CA LYS A 272 -13.36 5.56 23.34
C LYS A 272 -14.06 6.39 24.42
N GLU A 273 -13.61 7.63 24.60
CA GLU A 273 -14.16 8.52 25.61
C GLU A 273 -15.65 8.79 25.36
N GLY A 274 -16.53 8.32 26.26
CA GLY A 274 -17.99 8.34 26.10
C GLY A 274 -18.60 7.04 25.54
N HIS A 275 -17.79 6.00 25.33
CA HIS A 275 -18.16 4.68 24.80
C HIS A 275 -17.63 3.54 25.69
N SER A 276 -17.89 3.58 27.01
CA SER A 276 -17.32 2.61 27.95
C SER A 276 -17.77 1.17 27.68
N HIS A 277 -19.02 0.96 27.28
CA HIS A 277 -19.60 -0.37 27.12
C HIS A 277 -20.12 -0.69 25.72
N GLU A 278 -20.40 0.33 24.91
CA GLU A 278 -21.03 0.21 23.59
C GLU A 278 -20.20 0.90 22.49
N SER A 279 -20.29 0.37 21.28
CA SER A 279 -19.74 0.97 20.07
C SER A 279 -20.84 1.62 19.24
N TYR A 280 -20.51 2.64 18.47
CA TYR A 280 -21.39 3.18 17.45
C TYR A 280 -20.68 3.16 16.09
N ARG A 281 -21.33 2.61 15.06
CA ARG A 281 -20.81 2.59 13.70
C ARG A 281 -21.89 3.09 12.75
N VAL A 282 -21.51 4.00 11.86
CA VAL A 282 -22.39 4.48 10.79
C VAL A 282 -22.53 3.36 9.75
N LYS A 283 -23.74 3.16 9.24
CA LYS A 283 -23.95 2.20 8.14
C LYS A 283 -23.30 2.77 6.88
N CYS A 284 -22.46 1.99 6.21
CA CYS A 284 -21.82 2.41 4.96
C CYS A 284 -22.87 2.89 3.94
N GLY A 285 -22.59 4.01 3.26
CA GLY A 285 -23.49 4.58 2.25
C GLY A 285 -24.71 5.32 2.81
N THR A 286 -24.72 5.65 4.10
CA THR A 286 -25.76 6.49 4.72
C THR A 286 -25.19 7.83 5.15
N ASP A 287 -26.05 8.81 5.40
CA ASP A 287 -25.61 10.12 5.86
C ASP A 287 -24.86 10.01 7.20
N VAL A 288 -23.65 10.56 7.24
CA VAL A 288 -22.84 10.62 8.46
C VAL A 288 -23.42 11.70 9.39
N PRO A 289 -23.85 11.38 10.61
CA PRO A 289 -24.35 12.39 11.53
C PRO A 289 -23.20 13.28 12.01
N LYS A 290 -23.48 14.57 12.22
CA LYS A 290 -22.46 15.55 12.66
C LYS A 290 -21.79 15.19 13.99
N HIS A 291 -22.54 14.54 14.88
CA HIS A 291 -22.07 14.10 16.19
C HIS A 291 -22.53 12.67 16.45
N CYS A 292 -21.75 11.94 17.24
CA CYS A 292 -22.11 10.61 17.68
C CYS A 292 -23.41 10.65 18.51
N PRO A 293 -24.44 9.83 18.19
CA PRO A 293 -25.71 9.83 18.92
C PRO A 293 -25.59 9.25 20.34
N VAL A 294 -24.48 8.58 20.67
CA VAL A 294 -24.21 8.00 22.00
C VAL A 294 -23.53 9.01 22.92
N CYS A 295 -22.42 9.62 22.47
CA CYS A 295 -21.59 10.48 23.33
C CYS A 295 -21.63 11.98 22.97
N GLY A 296 -22.30 12.38 21.90
CA GLY A 296 -22.40 13.78 21.46
C GLY A 296 -21.12 14.38 20.85
N LYS A 297 -20.01 13.61 20.77
CA LYS A 297 -18.72 14.08 20.23
C LYS A 297 -18.62 13.92 18.71
N PRO A 298 -17.73 14.66 18.02
CA PRO A 298 -17.42 14.42 16.62
C PRO A 298 -16.98 12.99 16.38
N LEU A 299 -17.46 12.38 15.29
CA LEU A 299 -17.10 11.02 14.92
C LEU A 299 -15.69 10.95 14.34
N THR A 300 -15.03 9.80 14.51
CA THR A 300 -13.88 9.48 13.67
C THR A 300 -14.39 9.11 12.28
N ILE A 301 -14.13 10.01 11.33
CA ILE A 301 -14.50 9.84 9.93
C ILE A 301 -13.69 8.70 9.32
N GLY A 302 -14.40 7.75 8.75
CA GLY A 302 -13.85 6.62 8.04
C GLY A 302 -13.39 6.98 6.63
N VAL A 303 -12.46 6.19 6.12
CA VAL A 303 -11.86 6.39 4.79
C VAL A 303 -12.91 6.27 3.69
N MET A 304 -13.86 5.34 3.81
CA MET A 304 -14.91 5.19 2.80
C MET A 304 -15.81 6.43 2.71
N ASP A 305 -16.21 7.01 3.85
CA ASP A 305 -17.01 8.23 3.85
C ASP A 305 -16.23 9.43 3.30
N ARG A 306 -14.92 9.46 3.55
CA ARG A 306 -14.03 10.47 2.97
C ARG A 306 -13.92 10.34 1.44
N VAL A 307 -13.85 9.11 0.90
CA VAL A 307 -13.91 8.86 -0.55
C VAL A 307 -15.23 9.36 -1.13
N LEU A 308 -16.37 9.07 -0.48
CA LEU A 308 -17.69 9.49 -0.96
C LEU A 308 -17.84 11.02 -0.93
N GLU A 309 -17.30 11.69 0.10
CA GLU A 309 -17.24 13.15 0.18
C GLU A 309 -16.47 13.75 -1.01
N LEU A 310 -15.28 13.20 -1.31
CA LEU A 310 -14.45 13.65 -2.44
C LEU A 310 -15.13 13.37 -3.77
N ALA A 311 -15.74 12.20 -3.93
CA ALA A 311 -16.49 11.84 -5.12
C ALA A 311 -17.62 12.85 -5.37
N HIS A 312 -18.41 13.17 -4.34
CA HIS A 312 -19.49 14.15 -4.45
C HIS A 312 -18.97 15.56 -4.76
N THR A 313 -17.95 16.04 -4.02
CA THR A 313 -17.43 17.41 -4.15
C THR A 313 -16.73 17.65 -5.49
N GLN A 314 -16.07 16.64 -6.04
CA GLN A 314 -15.46 16.70 -7.38
C GLN A 314 -16.43 16.35 -8.51
N SER A 315 -17.74 16.21 -8.24
CA SER A 315 -18.78 15.92 -9.23
C SER A 315 -18.60 14.59 -9.97
N PHE A 316 -18.35 13.51 -9.22
CA PHE A 316 -18.29 12.14 -9.75
C PHE A 316 -19.56 11.76 -10.50
N SER A 317 -19.38 11.04 -11.61
CA SER A 317 -20.47 10.52 -12.43
C SER A 317 -20.24 9.04 -12.71
N GLU A 318 -21.19 8.20 -12.29
CA GLU A 318 -21.22 6.76 -12.58
C GLU A 318 -21.34 6.45 -14.08
N LYS A 319 -21.76 7.43 -14.90
CA LYS A 319 -21.88 7.26 -16.35
C LYS A 319 -20.53 7.16 -17.06
N ASN A 320 -19.44 7.56 -16.41
CA ASN A 320 -18.11 7.44 -16.97
C ASN A 320 -17.56 6.04 -16.65
N GLU A 321 -17.29 5.23 -17.68
CA GLU A 321 -16.65 3.93 -17.49
C GLU A 321 -15.33 4.08 -16.73
N PRO A 322 -15.14 3.35 -15.61
CA PRO A 322 -13.89 3.41 -14.84
C PRO A 322 -12.71 2.98 -15.72
N PRO A 323 -11.50 3.49 -15.45
CA PRO A 323 -10.30 2.90 -16.01
C PRO A 323 -10.30 1.38 -15.72
N ILE A 324 -9.98 0.57 -16.72
CA ILE A 324 -9.80 -0.87 -16.49
C ILE A 324 -8.52 -1.02 -15.67
N ARG A 325 -8.68 -1.41 -14.40
CA ARG A 325 -7.56 -1.69 -13.49
C ARG A 325 -7.61 -3.16 -13.12
N ASN A 326 -6.49 -3.84 -13.32
CA ASN A 326 -6.33 -5.20 -12.84
C ASN A 326 -5.77 -5.13 -11.42
N PHE A 327 -6.59 -5.46 -10.43
CA PHE A 327 -6.15 -5.49 -9.03
C PHE A 327 -6.79 -6.66 -8.30
N HIS A 328 -6.10 -7.13 -7.27
CA HIS A 328 -6.53 -8.26 -6.45
C HIS A 328 -6.37 -7.93 -4.98
N HIS A 329 -7.40 -8.16 -4.16
CA HIS A 329 -7.21 -8.10 -2.71
C HIS A 329 -6.46 -9.34 -2.25
N LEU A 330 -5.43 -9.13 -1.45
CA LEU A 330 -4.58 -10.20 -0.93
C LEU A 330 -4.67 -10.27 0.59
N VAL A 331 -4.71 -11.50 1.12
CA VAL A 331 -4.34 -11.79 2.51
C VAL A 331 -2.99 -12.50 2.46
N PRO A 332 -1.95 -12.04 3.19
CA PRO A 332 -0.64 -12.69 3.20
C PRO A 332 -0.77 -14.20 3.43
N LEU A 333 -0.09 -15.03 2.63
CA LEU A 333 -0.28 -16.49 2.67
C LEU A 333 -0.05 -17.07 4.07
N VAL A 334 0.91 -16.52 4.82
CA VAL A 334 1.18 -16.94 6.20
C VAL A 334 -0.02 -16.72 7.14
N GLU A 335 -0.82 -15.68 6.91
CA GLU A 335 -2.05 -15.39 7.66
C GLU A 335 -3.19 -16.32 7.22
N VAL A 336 -3.30 -16.61 5.92
CA VAL A 336 -4.27 -17.59 5.39
C VAL A 336 -4.03 -18.98 5.98
N ILE A 337 -2.77 -19.41 6.01
CA ILE A 337 -2.37 -20.69 6.61
C ILE A 337 -2.66 -20.69 8.11
N ALA A 338 -2.35 -19.60 8.82
CA ALA A 338 -2.65 -19.49 10.24
C ALA A 338 -4.16 -19.61 10.51
N ALA A 339 -4.99 -18.94 9.72
CA ALA A 339 -6.44 -19.01 9.80
C ALA A 339 -6.96 -20.43 9.55
N GLY A 340 -6.51 -21.09 8.47
CA GLY A 340 -6.88 -22.46 8.15
C GLY A 340 -6.47 -23.48 9.22
N LEU A 341 -5.41 -23.21 10.00
CA LEU A 341 -4.96 -24.04 11.12
C LEU A 341 -5.54 -23.62 12.48
N GLY A 342 -6.42 -22.61 12.52
CA GLY A 342 -6.94 -22.04 13.77
C GLY A 342 -5.86 -21.45 14.68
N GLN A 343 -4.74 -21.00 14.12
CA GLN A 343 -3.63 -20.40 14.86
C GLN A 343 -3.75 -18.87 14.87
N ARG A 344 -3.53 -18.27 16.05
CA ARG A 344 -3.48 -16.80 16.19
C ARG A 344 -2.13 -16.21 15.79
N SER A 345 -1.06 -16.98 15.92
CA SER A 345 0.30 -16.52 15.63
C SER A 345 0.77 -17.05 14.28
N VAL A 346 1.27 -16.14 13.45
CA VAL A 346 1.87 -16.45 12.14
C VAL A 346 3.33 -16.89 12.22
N THR A 347 4.00 -16.66 13.35
CA THR A 347 5.45 -16.95 13.51
C THR A 347 5.73 -18.36 14.03
N GLY A 348 4.70 -19.09 14.43
CA GLY A 348 4.84 -20.44 14.99
C GLY A 348 5.26 -21.47 13.94
N LYS A 349 6.09 -22.45 14.33
CA LYS A 349 6.53 -23.55 13.46
C LYS A 349 5.36 -24.27 12.77
N ARG A 350 4.22 -24.40 13.46
CA ARG A 350 2.99 -25.00 12.90
C ARG A 350 2.45 -24.27 11.66
N VAL A 351 2.67 -22.96 11.55
CA VAL A 351 2.28 -22.13 10.39
C VAL A 351 3.43 -22.05 9.37
N LEU A 352 4.66 -21.83 9.85
CA LEU A 352 5.81 -21.65 8.96
C LEU A 352 6.20 -22.92 8.20
N SER A 353 5.98 -24.11 8.75
CA SER A 353 6.26 -25.37 8.03
C SER A 353 5.35 -25.55 6.80
N PRO A 354 4.01 -25.46 6.91
CA PRO A 354 3.12 -25.40 5.76
C PRO A 354 3.44 -24.27 4.78
N TYR A 355 3.78 -23.07 5.27
CA TYR A 355 4.18 -21.95 4.41
C TYR A 355 5.39 -22.32 3.54
N LYS A 356 6.48 -22.79 4.15
CA LYS A 356 7.69 -23.18 3.42
C LYS A 356 7.43 -24.31 2.42
N MET A 357 6.53 -25.24 2.75
CA MET A 357 6.12 -26.31 1.84
C MET A 357 5.28 -25.79 0.66
N ALA A 358 4.39 -24.82 0.89
CA ALA A 358 3.64 -24.17 -0.20
C ALA A 358 4.61 -23.46 -1.16
N ILE A 359 5.52 -22.67 -0.61
CA ILE A 359 6.50 -21.92 -1.41
C ILE A 359 7.46 -22.86 -2.15
N SER A 360 7.89 -23.99 -1.58
CA SER A 360 8.76 -24.93 -2.30
C SER A 360 8.06 -25.63 -3.48
N GLN A 361 6.73 -25.74 -3.46
CA GLN A 361 5.93 -26.34 -4.54
C GLN A 361 5.52 -25.33 -5.62
N CYS A 362 5.41 -24.05 -5.24
CA CYS A 362 4.95 -22.96 -6.12
C CYS A 362 6.09 -22.02 -6.58
N GLY A 363 7.27 -22.10 -5.98
CA GLY A 363 8.41 -21.22 -6.21
C GLY A 363 8.46 -20.04 -5.23
N ASN A 364 7.42 -19.23 -5.18
CA ASN A 364 7.27 -18.08 -4.28
C ASN A 364 5.79 -17.71 -4.09
N GLU A 365 5.50 -16.78 -3.19
CA GLU A 365 4.12 -16.42 -2.84
C GLU A 365 3.38 -15.73 -3.99
N VAL A 366 4.03 -14.82 -4.74
CA VAL A 366 3.42 -14.18 -5.92
C VAL A 366 3.02 -15.24 -6.96
N ALA A 367 3.95 -16.14 -7.31
CA ALA A 367 3.70 -17.22 -8.26
C ALA A 367 2.58 -18.17 -7.79
N LEU A 368 2.46 -18.39 -6.47
CA LEU A 368 1.39 -19.20 -5.89
C LEU A 368 0.00 -18.64 -6.27
N TRP A 369 -0.17 -17.32 -6.21
CA TRP A 369 -1.45 -16.67 -6.50
C TRP A 369 -1.80 -16.66 -7.99
N GLU A 370 -0.80 -16.76 -8.88
CA GLU A 370 -0.96 -16.74 -10.33
C GLU A 370 -1.33 -18.11 -10.93
N PHE A 371 -1.15 -19.23 -10.20
CA PHE A 371 -1.51 -20.54 -10.71
C PHE A 371 -3.03 -20.71 -10.87
N PRO A 372 -3.52 -21.36 -11.94
CA PRO A 372 -4.92 -21.78 -12.01
C PRO A 372 -5.29 -22.68 -10.81
N ALA A 373 -6.52 -22.52 -10.29
CA ALA A 373 -6.99 -23.24 -9.10
C ALA A 373 -6.78 -24.77 -9.16
N SER A 374 -6.99 -25.39 -10.32
CA SER A 374 -6.81 -26.84 -10.52
C SER A 374 -5.35 -27.30 -10.42
N GLU A 375 -4.41 -26.45 -10.85
CA GLU A 375 -2.97 -26.69 -10.72
C GLU A 375 -2.50 -26.40 -9.29
N LEU A 376 -3.00 -25.32 -8.69
CA LEU A 376 -2.70 -24.95 -7.32
C LEU A 376 -3.11 -26.06 -6.34
N MET A 377 -4.31 -26.63 -6.52
CA MET A 377 -4.79 -27.77 -5.73
C MET A 377 -3.85 -28.98 -5.80
N LYS A 378 -3.33 -29.31 -6.99
CA LYS A 378 -2.37 -30.41 -7.16
C LYS A 378 -1.04 -30.13 -6.47
N ARG A 379 -0.51 -28.91 -6.61
CA ARG A 379 0.75 -28.49 -5.97
C ARG A 379 0.67 -28.52 -4.45
N LEU A 380 -0.48 -28.13 -3.92
CA LEU A 380 -0.71 -27.99 -2.49
C LEU A 380 -1.31 -29.24 -1.82
N GLN A 381 -1.48 -30.35 -2.54
CA GLN A 381 -2.09 -31.60 -2.03
C GLN A 381 -1.43 -32.18 -0.78
N SER A 382 -0.19 -31.79 -0.48
CA SER A 382 0.56 -32.22 0.72
C SER A 382 0.23 -31.39 1.97
N LEU A 383 -0.45 -30.26 1.82
CA LEU A 383 -0.91 -29.42 2.93
C LEU A 383 -2.23 -29.95 3.50
N PRO A 384 -2.58 -29.59 4.75
CA PRO A 384 -3.89 -29.89 5.32
C PRO A 384 -5.01 -29.33 4.43
N GLU A 385 -6.06 -30.12 4.22
CA GLU A 385 -7.19 -29.80 3.32
C GLU A 385 -7.81 -28.44 3.64
N GLN A 386 -8.02 -28.14 4.92
CA GLN A 386 -8.56 -26.84 5.37
C GLN A 386 -7.66 -25.65 5.02
N VAL A 387 -6.33 -25.84 4.97
CA VAL A 387 -5.40 -24.80 4.53
C VAL A 387 -5.53 -24.57 3.02
N VAL A 388 -5.60 -25.64 2.23
CA VAL A 388 -5.79 -25.56 0.78
C VAL A 388 -7.12 -24.87 0.45
N ALA A 389 -8.21 -25.23 1.14
CA ALA A 389 -9.51 -24.60 0.98
C ALA A 389 -9.48 -23.10 1.27
N CYS A 390 -8.76 -22.67 2.32
CA CYS A 390 -8.60 -21.24 2.64
C CYS A 390 -7.77 -20.50 1.58
N ILE A 391 -6.71 -21.11 1.06
CA ILE A 391 -5.88 -20.53 -0.01
C ILE A 391 -6.72 -20.34 -1.29
N LEU A 392 -7.49 -21.37 -1.68
CA LEU A 392 -8.38 -21.29 -2.84
C LEU A 392 -9.49 -20.26 -2.66
N ALA A 393 -10.06 -20.14 -1.45
CA ALA A 393 -11.04 -19.11 -1.14
C ALA A 393 -10.46 -17.70 -1.32
N VAL A 394 -9.24 -17.44 -0.82
CA VAL A 394 -8.55 -16.16 -1.02
C VAL A 394 -8.24 -15.90 -2.49
N GLN A 395 -7.75 -16.91 -3.22
CA GLN A 395 -7.49 -16.79 -4.66
C GLN A 395 -8.75 -16.44 -5.47
N ALA A 396 -9.90 -16.99 -5.09
CA ALA A 396 -11.20 -16.69 -5.69
C ALA A 396 -11.84 -15.38 -5.16
N GLY A 397 -11.22 -14.69 -4.20
CA GLY A 397 -11.81 -13.53 -3.53
C GLY A 397 -13.01 -13.85 -2.64
N HIS A 398 -13.19 -15.11 -2.23
CA HIS A 398 -14.24 -15.57 -1.32
C HIS A 398 -13.84 -15.34 0.15
N PHE A 399 -13.62 -14.09 0.50
CA PHE A 399 -13.32 -13.68 1.87
C PHE A 399 -13.84 -12.27 2.12
N THR A 400 -14.03 -11.94 3.39
CA THR A 400 -14.48 -10.61 3.80
C THR A 400 -13.95 -10.24 5.17
N PHE A 401 -14.20 -8.99 5.57
CA PHE A 401 -13.89 -8.50 6.91
C PHE A 401 -15.17 -8.01 7.57
N ASP A 402 -15.68 -8.78 8.54
CA ASP A 402 -16.96 -8.46 9.19
C ASP A 402 -16.90 -8.73 10.71
N PRO A 403 -17.10 -7.69 11.55
CA PRO A 403 -17.23 -6.28 11.18
C PRO A 403 -15.99 -5.75 10.42
N PRO A 404 -16.15 -4.82 9.45
CA PRO A 404 -15.03 -4.05 8.94
C PRO A 404 -14.42 -3.19 10.04
N GLY A 405 -13.18 -2.78 9.83
CA GLY A 405 -12.45 -1.93 10.76
C GLY A 405 -13.01 -0.52 10.86
N TYR A 406 -12.86 0.10 12.02
CA TYR A 406 -13.29 1.47 12.31
C TYR A 406 -12.66 1.97 13.61
N ASP A 407 -12.45 3.28 13.70
CA ASP A 407 -11.97 3.98 14.90
C ASP A 407 -10.74 3.36 15.61
N GLY A 408 -9.80 2.81 14.85
CA GLY A 408 -8.56 2.23 15.36
C GLY A 408 -8.57 0.70 15.52
N GLU A 409 -9.71 0.04 15.31
CA GLU A 409 -9.84 -1.42 15.33
C GLU A 409 -9.78 -2.00 13.92
N TYR A 410 -8.95 -3.02 13.71
CA TYR A 410 -8.91 -3.77 12.45
C TYR A 410 -10.21 -4.56 12.25
N GLY A 411 -10.59 -4.71 10.98
CA GLY A 411 -11.65 -5.62 10.56
C GLY A 411 -11.30 -7.07 10.87
N LYS A 412 -12.33 -7.92 10.97
CA LYS A 412 -12.14 -9.34 11.30
C LYS A 412 -12.29 -10.21 10.08
N LEU A 413 -11.21 -10.87 9.68
CA LEU A 413 -11.21 -11.81 8.56
C LEU A 413 -12.27 -12.89 8.78
N LYS A 414 -13.14 -13.04 7.79
CA LYS A 414 -14.05 -14.16 7.60
C LYS A 414 -13.70 -14.81 6.27
N LEU A 415 -13.19 -16.03 6.36
CA LEU A 415 -13.01 -16.90 5.20
C LEU A 415 -14.28 -17.72 5.06
N GLU A 416 -14.79 -17.83 3.83
CA GLU A 416 -15.83 -18.77 3.48
C GLU A 416 -15.15 -19.95 2.78
N PRO A 417 -14.82 -21.05 3.51
CA PRO A 417 -14.03 -22.12 2.94
C PRO A 417 -14.75 -22.75 1.75
N PHE A 418 -13.99 -23.02 0.68
CA PHE A 418 -14.52 -23.62 -0.53
C PHE A 418 -14.95 -25.08 -0.25
N ASP A 419 -16.25 -25.36 -0.14
CA ASP A 419 -16.76 -26.73 -0.10
C ASP A 419 -16.90 -27.27 -1.53
N SER A 420 -16.15 -28.33 -1.84
CA SER A 420 -15.94 -28.85 -3.20
C SER A 420 -17.19 -29.50 -3.83
N GLN A 421 -18.25 -29.76 -3.05
CA GLN A 421 -19.45 -30.44 -3.55
C GLN A 421 -20.60 -29.50 -3.98
N GLU A 422 -20.73 -28.30 -3.43
CA GLU A 422 -21.86 -27.40 -3.76
C GLU A 422 -21.50 -26.33 -4.80
N ASN A 423 -20.25 -25.87 -4.83
CA ASN A 423 -19.89 -24.63 -5.54
C ASN A 423 -19.50 -24.78 -7.03
N ILE A 424 -19.49 -25.99 -7.58
CA ILE A 424 -19.37 -26.19 -9.03
C ILE A 424 -20.65 -25.71 -9.76
N LYS A 425 -21.77 -25.52 -9.04
CA LYS A 425 -23.05 -25.02 -9.60
C LYS A 425 -23.33 -23.53 -9.33
N ALA A 426 -22.62 -22.90 -8.39
CA ALA A 426 -22.89 -21.52 -7.97
C ALA A 426 -21.92 -20.48 -8.58
N GLY A 427 -21.05 -20.91 -9.49
CA GLY A 427 -20.09 -20.05 -10.20
C GLY A 427 -20.73 -19.16 -11.27
N THR A 428 -21.80 -18.45 -10.94
CA THR A 428 -22.36 -17.25 -11.58
C THR A 428 -23.56 -16.82 -10.74
N ASP A 429 -23.54 -15.58 -10.23
CA ASP A 429 -24.73 -14.74 -9.91
C ASP A 429 -25.14 -14.41 -8.47
N GLU A 430 -24.56 -14.96 -7.39
CA GLU A 430 -24.98 -14.52 -6.03
C GLU A 430 -23.82 -14.33 -5.05
N ALA A 431 -23.12 -13.19 -5.17
CA ALA A 431 -22.31 -12.64 -4.08
C ALA A 431 -22.84 -11.24 -3.71
N PHE A 432 -23.53 -11.19 -2.57
CA PHE A 432 -23.85 -10.03 -1.74
C PHE A 432 -24.07 -8.68 -2.45
N GLN A 433 -25.34 -8.38 -2.75
CA GLN A 433 -25.79 -7.01 -2.96
C GLN A 433 -25.73 -6.21 -1.65
N ASP A 434 -24.62 -5.51 -1.43
CA ASP A 434 -24.64 -4.19 -0.78
C ASP A 434 -24.10 -3.22 -1.83
N GLY A 435 -24.94 -2.28 -2.28
CA GLY A 435 -24.87 -1.59 -3.58
C GLY A 435 -23.68 -0.65 -3.84
N LEU A 436 -22.50 -0.89 -3.27
CA LEU A 436 -21.31 -0.04 -3.38
C LEU A 436 -20.01 -0.77 -3.76
N TYR A 437 -19.96 -2.10 -3.77
CA TYR A 437 -18.83 -2.86 -4.29
C TYR A 437 -19.34 -3.78 -5.40
N LYS A 438 -19.10 -3.43 -6.66
CA LYS A 438 -19.33 -4.37 -7.77
C LYS A 438 -17.99 -5.03 -8.05
N SER A 439 -17.81 -6.26 -7.55
CA SER A 439 -16.63 -7.06 -7.86
C SER A 439 -16.53 -7.28 -9.37
N SER A 440 -15.68 -6.48 -10.01
CA SER A 440 -15.27 -6.71 -11.40
C SER A 440 -14.08 -7.66 -11.41
N GLN A 441 -14.27 -8.86 -10.89
CA GLN A 441 -13.25 -9.90 -11.07
C GLN A 441 -13.31 -10.40 -12.52
N SER A 442 -12.34 -9.96 -13.33
CA SER A 442 -12.06 -10.62 -14.59
C SER A 442 -11.53 -12.02 -14.27
N SER A 443 -12.27 -13.04 -14.70
CA SER A 443 -11.80 -14.42 -14.70
C SER A 443 -10.40 -14.51 -15.35
N PHE A 444 -9.46 -15.11 -14.64
CA PHE A 444 -8.15 -15.49 -15.18
C PHE A 444 -8.38 -16.33 -16.45
N ARG A 445 -7.88 -15.86 -17.59
CA ARG A 445 -7.75 -16.64 -18.83
C ARG A 445 -6.30 -16.68 -19.25
#